data_AF-A0A7Y3UN14-F1
#
_entry.id   AF-A0A7Y3UN14-F1
#
_cell.length_a   1.000
_cell.length_b   1.000
_cell.length_c   1.000
_cell.angle_alpha   90.00
_cell.angle_beta   90.00
_cell.angle_gamma   90.00
#
_symmetry.space_group_name_H-M   'P 1'
#
loop_
_entity.id
_entity.type
_entity.pdbx_description
1 polymer ?
#
loop_
_entity_poly.entity_id
_entity_poly.type
_entity_poly.pdbx_seq_one_letter_code
_entity_poly.pdbx_strand_id
1 'polypeptide(L)'
;MREIYDAQLRLEFYQSNSKMSKKLEKISGILDRDIRFLAKISENFKTPKKSSAGAKGMTIEQVVRVALLKQLRQLSYEKLYDVTSVLKMS
;
A
#
# COMPACT_ATOMS: atom_id res chain seq x y z
N MET A 1 -3.40 -1.31 -14.36
CA MET A 1 -2.47 -0.35 -13.73
C MET A 1 -2.00 0.63 -14.78
N ARG A 2 -2.03 1.94 -14.52
CA ARG A 2 -1.65 2.95 -15.53
C ARG A 2 -0.36 3.71 -15.21
N GLU A 3 0.03 3.81 -13.93
CA GLU A 3 1.26 4.51 -13.51
C GLU A 3 2.04 3.66 -12.49
N ILE A 4 3.37 3.74 -12.54
CA ILE A 4 4.29 2.94 -11.72
C ILE A 4 4.57 3.64 -10.38
N TYR A 5 4.70 4.95 -10.41
CA TYR A 5 5.17 5.77 -9.29
C TYR A 5 4.37 7.06 -9.21
N ASP A 6 3.94 7.42 -8.02
CA ASP A 6 3.34 8.71 -7.70
C ASP A 6 3.82 9.08 -6.30
N ALA A 7 4.60 10.15 -6.20
CA ALA A 7 5.28 10.51 -4.97
C ALA A 7 4.26 10.62 -3.83
N GLN A 8 4.43 9.79 -2.80
CA GLN A 8 3.50 9.73 -1.69
C GLN A 8 3.29 11.14 -1.10
N LEU A 9 2.04 11.61 -1.13
CA LEU A 9 1.61 12.79 -0.39
C LEU A 9 1.97 12.57 1.09
N ARG A 10 2.98 13.32 1.57
CA ARG A 10 3.35 13.27 2.97
C ARG A 10 2.19 13.86 3.74
N LEU A 11 1.57 13.04 4.59
CA LEU A 11 0.63 13.53 5.60
C LEU A 11 1.47 14.25 6.66
N GLU A 12 1.93 15.46 6.34
CA GLU A 12 2.86 16.25 7.18
C GLU A 12 2.32 16.46 8.60
N PHE A 13 1.00 16.35 8.77
CA PHE A 13 0.29 16.50 10.05
C PHE A 13 0.27 15.22 10.91
N TYR A 14 0.69 14.06 10.40
CA TYR A 14 0.64 12.80 11.16
C TYR A 14 2.02 12.38 11.67
N GLN A 15 2.42 12.93 12.82
CA GLN A 15 3.66 12.57 13.51
C GLN A 15 3.36 11.62 14.67
N SER A 16 3.20 10.33 14.38
CA SER A 16 3.06 9.31 15.40
C SER A 16 4.43 8.75 15.81
N ASN A 17 4.79 8.87 17.08
CA ASN A 17 6.04 8.33 17.63
C ASN A 17 6.01 6.82 17.92
N SER A 18 4.95 6.13 17.49
CA SER A 18 4.78 4.70 17.75
C SER A 18 5.91 3.86 17.12
N LYS A 19 6.22 2.70 17.72
CA LYS A 19 7.15 1.73 17.15
C LYS A 19 6.76 1.33 15.72
N MET A 20 5.46 1.27 15.42
CA MET A 20 4.97 0.93 14.09
C MET A 20 5.22 2.05 13.09
N SER A 21 4.97 3.31 13.47
CA SER A 21 5.20 4.46 12.60
C SER A 21 6.66 4.56 12.18
N LYS A 22 7.60 4.40 13.12
CA LYS A 22 9.05 4.35 12.83
C LYS A 22 9.43 3.18 11.90
N LYS A 23 8.73 2.04 12.02
CA LYS A 23 8.93 0.88 11.15
C LYS A 23 8.43 1.16 9.72
N LEU A 24 7.24 1.75 9.58
CA LEU A 24 6.66 2.13 8.30
C LEU A 24 7.49 3.20 7.59
N GLU A 25 8.03 4.18 8.33
CA GLU A 25 8.92 5.21 7.79
C GLU A 25 10.20 4.62 7.20
N LYS A 26 10.83 3.67 7.91
CA LYS A 26 11.99 2.93 7.37
C LYS A 26 11.67 2.17 6.10
N ILE A 27 10.49 1.52 6.05
CA ILE A 27 10.03 0.80 4.85
C ILE A 27 9.79 1.78 3.70
N SER A 28 9.15 2.92 3.95
CA SER A 28 8.98 3.97 2.95
C SER A 28 10.33 4.37 2.37
N GLY A 29 11.30 4.70 3.23
CA GLY A 29 12.62 5.10 2.78
C GLY A 29 13.37 4.01 2.00
N ILE A 30 13.03 2.73 2.16
CA ILE A 30 13.58 1.64 1.31
C ILE A 30 12.90 1.67 -0.06
N LEU A 31 11.55 1.77 -0.11
CA LEU A 31 10.79 1.82 -1.35
C LEU A 31 11.10 3.07 -2.18
N ASP A 32 11.30 4.21 -1.52
CA ASP A 32 11.62 5.50 -2.15
C ASP A 32 13.01 5.51 -2.81
N ARG A 33 13.92 4.63 -2.36
CA ARG A 33 15.31 4.60 -2.84
C ARG A 33 15.53 3.81 -4.12
N ASP A 34 14.64 2.88 -4.48
CA ASP A 34 14.84 2.04 -5.66
C ASP A 34 13.56 1.84 -6.48
N ILE A 35 13.31 2.78 -7.39
CA ILE A 35 12.18 2.69 -8.33
C ILE A 35 12.26 1.47 -9.26
N ARG A 36 13.46 0.89 -9.47
CA ARG A 36 13.63 -0.30 -10.32
C ARG A 36 13.00 -1.53 -9.69
N PHE A 37 12.96 -1.59 -8.36
CA PHE A 37 12.22 -2.62 -7.63
C PHE A 37 10.72 -2.56 -7.97
N LEU A 38 10.13 -1.36 -7.96
CA LEU A 38 8.73 -1.15 -8.33
C LEU A 38 8.48 -1.50 -9.80
N ALA A 39 9.41 -1.15 -10.70
CA ALA A 39 9.34 -1.52 -12.11
C ALA A 39 9.34 -3.05 -12.29
N LYS A 40 10.21 -3.79 -11.60
CA LYS A 40 10.25 -5.26 -11.65
C LYS A 40 8.97 -5.88 -11.09
N ILE A 41 8.47 -5.35 -9.97
CA ILE A 41 7.18 -5.79 -9.40
C ILE A 41 6.04 -5.57 -10.39
N SER A 42 6.04 -4.46 -11.14
CA SER A 42 4.99 -4.15 -12.10
C SER A 42 4.78 -5.22 -13.17
N GLU A 43 5.81 -6.00 -13.49
CA GLU A 43 5.71 -7.11 -14.44
C GLU A 43 4.76 -8.20 -13.94
N ASN A 44 4.72 -8.46 -12.64
CA ASN A 44 3.81 -9.42 -12.02
C ASN A 44 2.35 -8.92 -12.00
N PHE A 45 2.14 -7.61 -12.14
CA PHE A 45 0.82 -6.98 -12.17
C PHE A 45 0.27 -6.80 -13.58
N LYS A 46 1.02 -7.19 -14.62
CA LYS A 46 0.54 -7.20 -16.01
C LYS A 46 -0.50 -8.31 -16.16
N THR A 47 -1.78 -7.97 -16.01
CA THR A 47 -2.86 -8.88 -16.38
C THR A 47 -2.79 -9.20 -17.88
N PRO A 48 -3.08 -10.44 -18.31
CA PRO A 48 -3.25 -10.75 -19.73
C PRO A 48 -4.26 -9.78 -20.34
N LYS A 49 -4.02 -9.33 -21.59
CA LYS A 49 -4.76 -8.31 -22.35
C LYS A 49 -6.31 -8.40 -22.33
N LYS A 50 -6.90 -9.47 -21.81
CA LYS A 50 -8.35 -9.75 -21.78
C LYS A 50 -9.04 -9.56 -20.42
N SER A 51 -8.33 -9.28 -19.34
CA SER A 51 -8.98 -9.06 -18.04
C SER A 51 -9.51 -7.63 -17.92
N SER A 52 -10.84 -7.48 -17.88
CA SER A 52 -11.53 -6.23 -17.52
C SER A 52 -11.36 -5.86 -16.04
N ALA A 53 -10.88 -6.79 -15.23
CA ALA A 53 -10.61 -6.62 -13.81
C ALA A 53 -9.15 -6.19 -13.61
N GLY A 54 -8.95 -4.88 -13.56
CA GLY A 54 -7.75 -4.26 -13.00
C GLY A 54 -8.19 -2.92 -12.45
N ALA A 55 -8.19 -2.77 -11.13
CA ALA A 55 -8.63 -1.56 -10.46
C ALA A 55 -7.94 -0.34 -11.09
N LYS A 56 -8.73 0.50 -11.77
CA LYS A 56 -8.30 1.81 -12.24
C LYS A 56 -8.23 2.70 -10.99
N GLY A 57 -7.08 3.30 -10.70
CA GLY A 57 -6.98 4.34 -9.68
C GLY A 57 -5.79 4.27 -8.73
N MET A 58 -5.00 3.18 -8.73
CA MET A 58 -3.80 3.08 -7.88
C MET A 58 -2.53 2.77 -8.68
N THR A 59 -1.41 3.36 -8.26
CA THR A 59 -0.06 3.09 -8.79
C THR A 59 0.54 1.81 -8.18
N ILE A 60 1.57 1.25 -8.83
CA ILE A 60 2.25 0.03 -8.33
C ILE A 60 2.80 0.27 -6.93
N GLU A 61 3.42 1.41 -6.72
CA GLU A 61 3.89 1.86 -5.42
C GLU A 61 2.81 1.80 -4.35
N GLN A 62 1.64 2.41 -4.61
CA GLN A 62 0.54 2.44 -3.66
C GLN A 62 0.03 1.02 -3.33
N VAL A 63 -0.05 0.13 -4.32
CA VAL A 63 -0.44 -1.26 -4.12
C VAL A 63 0.58 -2.02 -3.27
N VAL A 64 1.87 -1.84 -3.53
CA VAL A 64 2.95 -2.45 -2.74
C VAL A 64 2.92 -1.96 -1.28
N ARG A 65 2.73 -0.65 -1.05
CA ARG A 65 2.61 -0.08 0.30
C ARG A 65 1.44 -0.68 1.07
N VAL A 66 0.27 -0.80 0.43
CA VAL A 66 -0.92 -1.42 1.06
C VAL A 66 -0.70 -2.91 1.33
N ALA A 67 -0.06 -3.65 0.41
CA ALA A 67 0.24 -5.07 0.59
C ALA A 67 1.17 -5.31 1.80
N LEU A 68 2.24 -4.50 1.93
CA LEU A 68 3.15 -4.55 3.06
C LEU A 68 2.43 -4.21 4.38
N LEU A 69 1.58 -3.18 4.38
CA LEU A 69 0.79 -2.83 5.57
C LEU A 69 -0.14 -3.97 5.98
N LYS A 70 -0.83 -4.60 5.01
CA LYS A 70 -1.70 -5.77 5.25
C LYS A 70 -0.91 -6.92 5.87
N GLN A 71 0.26 -7.24 5.32
CA GLN A 71 1.13 -8.30 5.86
C GLN A 71 1.62 -7.98 7.29
N LEU A 72 2.09 -6.75 7.53
CA LEU A 72 2.59 -6.32 8.84
C LEU A 72 1.53 -6.33 9.93
N ARG A 73 0.28 -6.05 9.57
CA ARG A 73 -0.85 -6.03 10.49
C ARG A 73 -1.56 -7.36 10.61
N GLN A 74 -1.16 -8.36 9.82
CA GLN A 74 -1.86 -9.64 9.69
C GLN A 74 -3.37 -9.43 9.49
N LEU A 75 -3.74 -8.43 8.67
CA LEU A 75 -5.13 -8.08 8.43
C LEU A 75 -5.74 -9.14 7.53
N SER A 76 -6.54 -10.03 8.12
CA SER A 76 -7.52 -10.82 7.38
C SER A 76 -8.71 -9.92 7.01
N TYR A 77 -9.47 -10.33 5.99
CA TYR A 77 -10.72 -9.64 5.66
C TYR A 77 -11.69 -9.63 6.84
N GLU A 78 -11.68 -10.66 7.67
CA GLU A 78 -12.48 -10.73 8.90
C GLU A 78 -12.08 -9.63 9.88
N LYS A 79 -10.76 -9.47 10.14
CA LYS A 79 -10.25 -8.38 10.99
C LYS A 79 -10.55 -6.99 10.43
N LEU A 80 -10.53 -6.83 9.11
CA LEU A 80 -10.92 -5.57 8.45
C LEU A 80 -12.40 -5.25 8.67
N TYR A 81 -13.27 -6.25 8.54
CA TYR A 81 -14.70 -6.11 8.76
C TYR A 81 -15.01 -5.74 10.22
N ASP A 82 -14.36 -6.40 11.17
CA ASP A 82 -14.55 -6.13 12.60
C ASP A 82 -14.13 -4.71 12.98
N VAL A 83 -12.97 -4.24 12.49
CA VAL A 83 -12.49 -2.87 12.77
C VAL A 83 -13.45 -1.81 12.20
N THR A 84 -14.05 -2.05 11.03
CA THR A 84 -15.06 -1.14 10.47
C THR A 84 -16.41 -1.21 11.17
N SER A 85 -16.73 -2.34 11.80
CA SER A 85 -17.96 -2.52 12.57
C SER A 85 -17.90 -1.79 13.90
N VAL A 86 -16.74 -1.84 14.58
CA VAL A 86 -16.50 -1.13 15.85
C VAL A 86 -16.58 0.39 15.68
N LEU A 87 -16.10 0.94 14.55
CA LEU A 87 -16.16 2.38 14.26
C LEU A 87 -17.56 2.90 13.89
N LYS A 88 -18.52 2.02 13.58
CA LYS A 88 -19.92 2.41 13.34
C LYS A 88 -20.77 2.42 14.61
N MET A 89 -20.24 1.91 15.72
CA MET A 89 -20.92 1.84 17.03
C MET A 89 -20.37 2.85 18.05
N SER A 90 -19.50 3.77 17.61
CA SER A 90 -18.94 4.87 18.40
C SER A 90 -19.41 6.21 17.83
#